data_AF-A0A976CUJ8-F1
#
_entry.id   AF-A0A976CUJ8-F1
#
_cell.length_a   1.000
_cell.length_b   1.000
_cell.length_c   1.000
_cell.angle_alpha   90.00
_cell.angle_beta   90.00
_cell.angle_gamma   90.00
#
_symmetry.space_group_name_H-M   'P 1'
#
loop_
_entity.id
_entity.type
_entity.pdbx_description
1 polymer ?
#
loop_
_entity_poly.entity_id
_entity_poly.type
_entity_poly.pdbx_seq_one_letter_code
_entity_poly.pdbx_strand_id
1 'polypeptide(L)'
;MSLHAQLSPEAAARLAAMQRQSTLTSIIISFLVILLLGLLLAFILIAPSVKEVEMVVAYTNPKISEEKVDTPKPTTRPQQKPAAAPAARSMVIAAATTSSLAIPQMDAPVSEPTIDFGSANDFGEGLDSFGDGQAAGGGGGFGSANQASGGLKGSLYDFKQKPNGKPIAYDLGNPNEYIERVLRLQRSRYSDAALRRHFEAPNSLYLTHLAIPFSLAAEGPGYFGAKDLIQPSGWVAHYRGRVKVPKTGEYRFSGLGDDYLVVLVDGKVRLVGSWSDIQPAVANGWTPTEPTGKHASPFHNVRLVYGDWIKLREGQEIDVQIALGERPGGYVGYLLHIEEKSASYRNDANGRPILPLFTTAPFAPEERERLTKAFGSYEFEWDQVPIFFQR
;
A
#
# COMPACT_ATOMS: atom_id res chain seq x y z
N MET A 1 -45.16 -41.02 -39.13
CA MET A 1 -44.82 -40.26 -40.35
C MET A 1 -44.08 -39.01 -39.93
N SER A 2 -42.75 -38.99 -40.10
CA SER A 2 -41.88 -37.91 -39.67
C SER A 2 -42.00 -36.73 -40.64
N LEU A 3 -42.64 -35.66 -40.19
CA LEU A 3 -42.70 -34.39 -40.91
C LEU A 3 -41.30 -33.75 -40.89
N HIS A 4 -40.62 -33.84 -42.03
CA HIS A 4 -39.41 -33.09 -42.30
C HIS A 4 -39.77 -31.60 -42.32
N ALA A 5 -39.39 -30.87 -41.26
CA ALA A 5 -39.42 -29.42 -41.25
C ALA A 5 -38.38 -28.92 -42.26
N GLN A 6 -38.83 -28.61 -43.48
CA GLN A 6 -37.99 -27.98 -44.49
C GLN A 6 -37.78 -26.51 -44.07
N LEU A 7 -36.51 -26.12 -43.91
CA LEU A 7 -36.13 -24.73 -43.65
C LEU A 7 -36.68 -23.83 -44.77
N SER A 8 -37.32 -22.72 -44.40
CA SER A 8 -37.78 -21.74 -45.38
C SER A 8 -36.59 -21.22 -46.19
N PRO A 9 -36.78 -20.85 -47.49
CA PRO A 9 -35.69 -20.39 -48.35
C PRO A 9 -34.92 -19.21 -47.76
N GLU A 10 -35.62 -18.35 -47.02
CA GLU A 10 -35.03 -17.22 -46.31
C GLU A 10 -34.17 -17.66 -45.10
N ALA A 11 -34.59 -18.67 -44.35
CA ALA A 11 -33.82 -19.22 -43.23
C ALA A 11 -32.56 -19.95 -43.71
N ALA A 12 -32.63 -20.67 -44.84
CA ALA A 12 -31.47 -21.32 -45.44
C ALA A 12 -30.42 -20.30 -45.94
N ALA A 13 -30.87 -19.19 -46.53
CA ALA A 13 -29.98 -18.11 -46.97
C ALA A 13 -29.27 -17.41 -45.79
N ARG A 14 -29.99 -17.17 -44.69
CA ARG A 14 -29.41 -16.60 -43.46
C ARG A 14 -28.41 -17.55 -42.79
N LEU A 15 -28.70 -18.85 -42.76
CA LEU A 15 -27.79 -19.87 -42.23
C LEU A 15 -26.48 -19.91 -43.03
N ALA A 16 -26.56 -19.89 -44.37
CA ALA A 16 -25.39 -19.88 -45.23
C ALA A 16 -24.55 -18.60 -45.07
N ALA A 17 -25.19 -17.44 -44.87
CA ALA A 17 -24.49 -16.18 -44.59
C ALA A 17 -23.77 -16.22 -43.23
N MET A 18 -24.41 -16.75 -42.19
CA MET A 18 -23.81 -16.91 -40.85
C MET A 18 -22.61 -17.87 -40.88
N GLN A 19 -22.71 -18.98 -41.62
CA GLN A 19 -21.61 -19.93 -41.78
C GLN A 19 -20.40 -19.29 -42.47
N ARG A 20 -20.62 -18.48 -43.52
CA ARG A 20 -19.55 -17.76 -44.21
C ARG A 20 -18.87 -16.70 -43.35
N GLN A 21 -19.63 -15.98 -42.52
CA GLN A 21 -19.06 -15.01 -41.59
C GLN A 21 -18.26 -15.72 -40.48
N SER A 22 -18.77 -16.83 -39.95
CA SER A 22 -18.09 -17.61 -38.90
C SER A 22 -16.77 -18.24 -39.38
N THR A 23 -16.72 -18.77 -40.60
CA THR A 23 -15.47 -19.30 -41.17
C THR A 23 -14.45 -18.20 -41.42
N LEU A 24 -14.89 -17.03 -41.89
CA LEU A 24 -14.01 -15.90 -42.15
C LEU A 24 -13.45 -15.30 -40.85
N THR A 25 -14.26 -15.19 -39.79
CA THR A 25 -13.78 -14.77 -38.47
C THR A 25 -12.81 -15.78 -37.86
N SER A 26 -13.07 -17.08 -38.01
CA SER A 26 -12.20 -18.13 -37.49
C SER A 26 -10.81 -18.12 -38.16
N ILE A 27 -10.77 -17.90 -39.48
CA ILE A 27 -9.51 -17.78 -40.23
C ILE A 27 -8.73 -16.55 -39.78
N ILE A 28 -9.38 -15.39 -39.63
CA ILE A 28 -8.72 -14.15 -39.17
C ILE A 28 -8.14 -14.32 -37.76
N ILE A 29 -8.92 -14.90 -36.83
CA ILE A 29 -8.47 -15.14 -35.46
C ILE A 29 -7.28 -16.10 -35.44
N SER A 30 -7.30 -17.17 -36.24
CA SER A 30 -6.17 -18.11 -36.36
C SER A 30 -4.89 -17.41 -36.84
N PHE A 31 -4.98 -16.57 -37.87
CA PHE A 31 -3.84 -15.78 -38.33
C PHE A 31 -3.31 -14.80 -37.28
N LEU A 32 -4.21 -14.12 -36.55
CA LEU A 32 -3.82 -13.19 -35.48
C LEU A 32 -3.13 -13.91 -34.32
N VAL A 33 -3.58 -15.11 -33.94
CA VAL A 33 -2.96 -15.92 -32.88
C VAL A 33 -1.56 -16.38 -33.29
N ILE A 34 -1.38 -16.85 -34.52
CA ILE A 34 -0.07 -17.26 -35.04
C ILE A 34 0.88 -16.06 -35.11
N LEU A 35 0.40 -14.89 -35.57
CA LEU A 35 1.18 -13.66 -35.60
C LEU A 35 1.62 -13.23 -34.18
N LEU A 36 0.71 -13.28 -33.22
CA LEU A 36 0.99 -12.93 -31.82
C LEU A 36 2.05 -13.87 -31.21
N LEU A 37 1.93 -15.18 -31.43
CA LEU A 37 2.94 -16.15 -31.00
C LEU A 37 4.31 -15.90 -31.65
N GLY A 38 4.34 -15.55 -32.95
CA GLY A 38 5.56 -15.21 -33.65
C GLY A 38 6.25 -13.96 -33.07
N LEU A 39 5.48 -12.92 -32.74
CA LEU A 39 6.00 -11.71 -32.11
C LEU A 39 6.53 -11.97 -30.70
N LEU A 40 5.84 -12.81 -29.92
CA LEU A 40 6.27 -13.20 -28.57
C LEU A 40 7.58 -13.99 -28.62
N LEU A 41 7.72 -14.94 -29.54
CA LEU A 41 8.97 -15.67 -29.77
C LEU A 41 10.10 -14.75 -30.24
N ALA A 42 9.81 -13.79 -31.14
CA ALA A 42 10.80 -12.82 -31.59
C ALA A 42 11.31 -11.94 -30.42
N PHE A 43 10.43 -11.53 -29.51
CA PHE A 43 10.80 -10.76 -28.32
C PHE A 43 11.72 -11.55 -27.38
N ILE A 44 11.47 -12.86 -27.22
CA ILE A 44 12.35 -13.75 -26.43
C ILE A 44 13.72 -13.94 -27.11
N LEU A 45 13.77 -14.04 -28.45
CA LEU A 45 15.03 -14.20 -29.18
C LEU A 45 15.93 -12.95 -29.16
N ILE A 46 15.37 -11.76 -28.95
CA ILE A 46 16.12 -10.49 -28.85
C ILE A 46 16.63 -10.24 -27.41
N ALA A 47 16.82 -11.31 -26.61
CA ALA A 47 17.50 -11.19 -25.33
C ALA A 47 18.90 -10.57 -25.53
N PRO A 48 19.22 -9.40 -24.95
CA PRO A 48 20.51 -8.78 -25.14
C PRO A 48 21.57 -9.60 -24.40
N SER A 49 22.61 -10.03 -25.13
CA SER A 49 23.83 -10.58 -24.52
C SER A 49 24.50 -9.49 -23.70
N VAL A 50 24.26 -9.49 -22.39
CA VAL A 50 24.95 -8.62 -21.43
C VAL A 50 26.40 -9.08 -21.39
N LYS A 51 27.26 -8.36 -22.10
CA LYS A 51 28.71 -8.54 -22.02
C LYS A 51 29.15 -7.99 -20.67
N GLU A 52 29.58 -8.86 -19.76
CA GLU A 52 30.21 -8.48 -18.50
C GLU A 52 31.40 -7.57 -18.81
N VAL A 53 31.32 -6.31 -18.37
CA VAL A 53 32.44 -5.38 -18.48
C VAL A 53 33.38 -5.71 -17.33
N GLU A 54 34.58 -6.20 -17.66
CA GLU A 54 35.62 -6.49 -16.68
C GLU A 54 35.87 -5.27 -15.78
N MET A 55 35.78 -5.47 -14.46
CA MET A 55 36.10 -4.43 -13.47
C MET A 55 37.53 -3.96 -13.68
N VAL A 56 37.69 -2.70 -14.06
CA VAL A 56 38.98 -2.01 -13.97
C VAL A 56 39.30 -1.82 -12.48
N VAL A 57 40.20 -2.64 -11.95
CA VAL A 57 40.77 -2.48 -10.61
C VAL A 57 41.66 -1.24 -10.63
N ALA A 58 41.13 -0.10 -10.19
CA ALA A 58 41.91 1.09 -9.94
C ALA A 58 42.68 0.93 -8.63
N TYR A 59 43.99 0.69 -8.72
CA TYR A 59 44.90 0.79 -7.57
C TYR A 59 45.00 2.26 -7.16
N THR A 60 44.28 2.65 -6.10
CA THR A 60 44.53 3.93 -5.43
C THR A 60 45.78 3.79 -4.58
N ASN A 61 46.86 4.48 -4.99
CA ASN A 61 48.10 4.59 -4.22
C ASN A 61 47.79 5.18 -2.83
N PRO A 62 48.31 4.63 -1.71
CA PRO A 62 48.08 5.21 -0.40
C PRO A 62 48.72 6.60 -0.34
N LYS A 63 47.88 7.59 -0.03
CA LYS A 63 48.30 8.99 0.14
C LYS A 63 49.24 9.05 1.35
N ILE A 64 50.46 9.48 1.11
CA ILE A 64 51.48 9.78 2.11
C ILE A 64 50.86 10.75 3.14
N SER A 65 50.94 10.37 4.40
CA SER A 65 50.49 11.16 5.55
C SER A 65 51.21 12.51 5.55
N GLU A 66 50.49 13.60 5.26
CA GLU A 66 51.00 14.93 5.51
C GLU A 66 50.98 15.18 7.03
N GLU A 67 52.18 15.32 7.56
CA GLU A 67 52.49 15.70 8.93
C GLU A 67 51.80 17.04 9.25
N LYS A 68 50.91 17.01 10.25
CA LYS A 68 50.17 18.18 10.68
C LYS A 68 51.09 19.09 11.50
N VAL A 69 51.63 20.12 10.86
CA VAL A 69 52.36 21.21 11.52
C VAL A 69 51.42 21.94 12.47
N ASP A 70 51.79 21.96 13.75
CA ASP A 70 51.07 22.60 14.84
C ASP A 70 51.23 24.12 14.74
N THR A 71 50.14 24.84 14.45
CA THR A 71 50.11 26.30 14.48
C THR A 71 49.37 26.75 15.75
N PRO A 72 50.00 27.53 16.64
CA PRO A 72 49.38 27.97 17.88
C PRO A 72 48.24 28.96 17.58
N LYS A 73 47.02 28.61 18.01
CA LYS A 73 45.84 29.48 17.95
C LYS A 73 45.93 30.60 19.01
N PRO A 74 45.71 31.88 18.65
CA PRO A 74 45.60 32.95 19.64
C PRO A 74 44.31 32.83 20.45
N THR A 75 44.46 32.83 21.78
CA THR A 75 43.38 32.78 22.77
C THR A 75 42.70 34.14 22.88
N THR A 76 41.49 34.26 22.33
CA THR A 76 40.59 35.39 22.63
C THR A 76 39.61 34.96 23.72
N ARG A 77 39.73 35.56 24.91
CA ARG A 77 38.75 35.40 25.99
C ARG A 77 37.46 36.12 25.62
N PRO A 78 36.28 35.48 25.77
CA PRO A 78 35.00 36.11 25.50
C PRO A 78 34.66 37.18 26.54
N GLN A 79 34.36 38.41 26.11
CA GLN A 79 33.66 39.39 26.95
C GLN A 79 32.18 39.01 27.02
N GLN A 80 31.69 38.72 28.23
CA GLN A 80 30.27 38.53 28.50
C GLN A 80 29.51 39.84 28.30
N LYS A 81 28.50 39.82 27.43
CA LYS A 81 27.51 40.88 27.31
C LYS A 81 26.52 40.76 28.50
N PRO A 82 26.15 41.86 29.18
CA PRO A 82 25.22 41.80 30.31
C PRO A 82 23.86 41.22 29.90
N ALA A 83 23.35 40.29 30.71
CA ALA A 83 22.03 39.70 30.56
C ALA A 83 20.95 40.79 30.71
N ALA A 84 20.03 40.86 29.73
CA ALA A 84 18.82 41.65 29.87
C ALA A 84 17.91 41.00 30.93
N ALA A 85 17.36 41.83 31.81
CA ALA A 85 16.53 41.42 32.94
C ALA A 85 15.29 40.61 32.51
N PRO A 86 14.84 39.64 33.32
CA PRO A 86 13.59 38.93 33.07
C PRO A 86 12.42 39.90 33.25
N ALA A 87 11.64 40.11 32.18
CA ALA A 87 10.38 40.83 32.27
C ALA A 87 9.45 40.12 33.25
N ALA A 88 8.86 40.92 34.13
CA ALA A 88 8.09 40.50 35.29
C ALA A 88 6.83 39.71 34.92
N ARG A 89 6.52 38.79 35.84
CA ARG A 89 5.35 37.91 35.93
C ARG A 89 4.04 38.72 35.83
N SER A 90 3.15 38.34 34.92
CA SER A 90 1.72 38.65 35.09
C SER A 90 1.10 37.58 36.00
N MET A 91 0.75 37.98 37.22
CA MET A 91 -0.15 37.20 38.07
C MET A 91 -1.53 37.21 37.43
N VAL A 92 -2.02 36.05 37.00
CA VAL A 92 -3.46 35.85 36.79
C VAL A 92 -3.98 35.12 38.01
N ILE A 93 -4.81 35.83 38.76
CA ILE A 93 -5.49 35.37 39.97
C ILE A 93 -6.46 34.25 39.57
N ALA A 94 -6.36 33.13 40.27
CA ALA A 94 -7.35 32.07 40.25
C ALA A 94 -8.67 32.59 40.82
N ALA A 95 -9.75 32.47 40.06
CA ALA A 95 -11.11 32.54 40.59
C ALA A 95 -11.71 31.13 40.50
N ALA A 96 -11.76 30.45 41.64
CA ALA A 96 -12.54 29.24 41.82
C ALA A 96 -14.01 29.65 42.01
N THR A 97 -14.84 29.39 41.01
CA THR A 97 -16.29 29.30 41.17
C THR A 97 -16.74 27.94 40.67
N THR A 98 -17.04 27.04 41.61
CA THR A 98 -17.78 25.81 41.34
C THR A 98 -19.26 26.18 41.18
N SER A 99 -19.80 26.08 39.98
CA SER A 99 -21.26 26.03 39.79
C SER A 99 -21.69 24.58 39.64
N SER A 100 -22.53 24.10 40.57
CA SER A 100 -23.23 22.83 40.47
C SER A 100 -24.34 22.93 39.41
N LEU A 101 -24.09 22.43 38.21
CA LEU A 101 -25.17 22.09 37.29
C LEU A 101 -25.44 20.60 37.43
N ALA A 102 -26.59 20.29 38.02
CA ALA A 102 -27.12 18.94 38.13
C ALA A 102 -27.41 18.40 36.73
N ILE A 103 -26.70 17.34 36.35
CA ILE A 103 -27.08 16.51 35.21
C ILE A 103 -28.16 15.55 35.73
N PRO A 104 -29.38 15.54 35.18
CA PRO A 104 -30.38 14.56 35.57
C PRO A 104 -29.84 13.15 35.25
N GLN A 105 -29.79 12.28 36.26
CA GLN A 105 -29.59 10.85 36.05
C GLN A 105 -30.77 10.32 35.23
N MET A 106 -30.50 9.88 34.00
CA MET A 106 -31.40 8.94 33.33
C MET A 106 -31.11 7.57 33.92
N ASP A 107 -32.07 7.05 34.70
CA ASP A 107 -32.14 5.63 35.03
C ASP A 107 -32.45 4.86 33.74
N ALA A 108 -31.41 4.33 33.10
CA ALA A 108 -31.56 3.28 32.10
C ALA A 108 -31.50 1.93 32.84
N PRO A 109 -32.52 1.06 32.72
CA PRO A 109 -32.49 -0.25 33.35
C PRO A 109 -31.33 -1.08 32.77
N VAL A 110 -30.51 -1.60 33.68
CA VAL A 110 -29.46 -2.57 33.40
C VAL A 110 -30.12 -3.86 32.92
N SER A 111 -30.10 -4.08 31.62
CA SER A 111 -30.32 -5.42 31.05
C SER A 111 -28.99 -6.16 31.10
N GLU A 112 -29.02 -7.33 31.75
CA GLU A 112 -27.93 -8.29 31.89
C GLU A 112 -27.24 -8.59 30.55
N PRO A 113 -25.94 -8.95 30.54
CA PRO A 113 -25.26 -9.34 29.32
C PRO A 113 -25.81 -10.70 28.89
N THR A 114 -26.75 -10.72 27.96
CA THR A 114 -27.04 -11.93 27.20
C THR A 114 -25.83 -12.19 26.31
N ILE A 115 -24.99 -13.12 26.78
CA ILE A 115 -24.06 -13.87 25.95
C ILE A 115 -24.93 -14.68 24.99
N ASP A 116 -25.31 -14.06 23.88
CA ASP A 116 -25.87 -14.74 22.72
C ASP A 116 -24.79 -14.73 21.64
N PHE A 117 -23.86 -15.68 21.80
CA PHE A 117 -22.95 -16.10 20.74
C PHE A 117 -23.82 -16.86 19.72
N GLY A 118 -24.55 -16.08 18.92
CA GLY A 118 -25.41 -16.57 17.86
C GLY A 118 -24.57 -17.29 16.81
N SER A 119 -24.72 -18.60 16.81
CA SER A 119 -24.33 -19.54 15.77
C SER A 119 -24.70 -19.04 14.38
N ALA A 120 -23.89 -19.45 13.38
CA ALA A 120 -24.21 -19.64 11.96
C ALA A 120 -25.65 -19.24 11.60
N ASN A 121 -25.87 -18.24 10.74
CA ASN A 121 -26.14 -18.49 9.31
C ASN A 121 -26.02 -17.22 8.44
N ASP A 122 -25.37 -16.12 8.87
CA ASP A 122 -25.39 -14.83 8.16
C ASP A 122 -24.06 -14.48 7.45
N PHE A 123 -23.22 -15.49 7.20
CA PHE A 123 -21.95 -15.39 6.46
C PHE A 123 -22.04 -16.04 5.07
N GLY A 124 -23.23 -16.10 4.48
CA GLY A 124 -23.45 -16.91 3.28
C GLY A 124 -24.73 -16.62 2.53
N GLU A 125 -24.89 -15.40 2.01
CA GLU A 125 -25.71 -15.15 0.81
C GLU A 125 -24.93 -14.18 -0.09
N GLY A 126 -24.28 -14.72 -1.14
CA GLY A 126 -23.54 -13.92 -2.14
C GLY A 126 -22.22 -14.51 -2.66
N LEU A 127 -21.99 -15.84 -2.56
CA LEU A 127 -20.78 -16.51 -3.07
C LEU A 127 -20.95 -17.07 -4.50
N ASP A 128 -21.93 -16.58 -5.23
CA ASP A 128 -22.31 -17.06 -6.55
C ASP A 128 -22.30 -15.92 -7.57
N SER A 129 -21.13 -15.30 -7.78
CA SER A 129 -20.81 -14.71 -9.08
C SER A 129 -19.31 -14.62 -9.35
N PHE A 130 -18.77 -15.68 -9.96
CA PHE A 130 -17.60 -15.56 -10.82
C PHE A 130 -18.04 -14.84 -12.09
N GLY A 131 -17.85 -13.52 -12.13
CA GLY A 131 -18.13 -12.71 -13.31
C GLY A 131 -19.04 -11.52 -12.99
N ASP A 132 -18.57 -10.37 -13.43
CA ASP A 132 -19.23 -9.07 -13.44
C ASP A 132 -19.35 -8.35 -12.09
N GLY A 133 -18.35 -7.51 -11.81
CA GLY A 133 -18.58 -6.10 -11.48
C GLY A 133 -19.53 -5.74 -10.33
N GLN A 134 -19.66 -6.55 -9.27
CA GLN A 134 -20.36 -6.14 -8.05
C GLN A 134 -19.62 -6.67 -6.82
N ALA A 135 -18.91 -5.77 -6.13
CA ALA A 135 -18.23 -6.06 -4.87
C ALA A 135 -19.27 -6.28 -3.75
N ALA A 136 -19.71 -7.52 -3.60
CA ALA A 136 -20.46 -7.96 -2.44
C ALA A 136 -19.49 -8.21 -1.26
N GLY A 137 -19.63 -7.43 -0.18
CA GLY A 137 -19.37 -7.89 1.17
C GLY A 137 -17.92 -8.03 1.69
N GLY A 138 -16.86 -7.72 0.93
CA GLY A 138 -15.49 -7.70 1.44
C GLY A 138 -14.63 -6.77 0.59
N GLY A 139 -14.11 -5.68 1.17
CA GLY A 139 -13.59 -4.51 0.43
C GLY A 139 -12.24 -4.69 -0.30
N GLY A 140 -12.03 -5.84 -0.94
CA GLY A 140 -10.81 -6.16 -1.66
C GLY A 140 -9.59 -6.08 -0.74
N GLY A 141 -8.38 -6.26 -1.27
CA GLY A 141 -7.16 -6.13 -0.47
C GLY A 141 -6.93 -4.72 0.12
N PHE A 142 -7.80 -3.74 -0.16
CA PHE A 142 -7.74 -2.36 0.32
C PHE A 142 -8.40 -2.14 1.69
N GLY A 143 -9.01 -3.18 2.29
CA GLY A 143 -9.62 -3.14 3.62
C GLY A 143 -11.13 -3.33 3.59
N SER A 144 -11.79 -3.27 4.74
CA SER A 144 -13.26 -3.45 4.81
C SER A 144 -13.98 -2.14 5.06
N ALA A 145 -15.26 -2.04 4.68
CA ALA A 145 -16.11 -0.92 5.09
C ALA A 145 -16.44 -0.94 6.60
N ASN A 146 -16.14 -2.03 7.31
CA ASN A 146 -16.50 -2.21 8.71
C ASN A 146 -15.46 -1.57 9.64
N GLN A 147 -15.88 -0.49 10.31
CA GLN A 147 -15.08 0.22 11.30
C GLN A 147 -14.74 -0.60 12.55
N ALA A 148 -15.54 -1.62 12.90
CA ALA A 148 -15.33 -2.45 14.10
C ALA A 148 -14.16 -3.45 13.98
N SER A 149 -13.50 -3.51 12.82
CA SER A 149 -12.47 -4.51 12.51
C SER A 149 -11.09 -4.23 13.13
N GLY A 150 -10.91 -3.12 13.84
CA GLY A 150 -9.60 -2.72 14.35
C GLY A 150 -8.59 -2.38 13.24
N GLY A 151 -9.08 -1.98 12.06
CA GLY A 151 -8.27 -1.60 10.90
C GLY A 151 -7.92 -0.10 10.84
N LEU A 152 -6.76 0.22 10.27
CA LEU A 152 -6.34 1.59 10.01
C LEU A 152 -7.34 2.26 9.06
N LYS A 153 -7.89 3.42 9.43
CA LYS A 153 -8.86 4.13 8.59
C LYS A 153 -8.14 4.71 7.38
N GLY A 154 -8.62 4.38 6.19
CA GLY A 154 -8.11 4.80 4.90
C GLY A 154 -9.10 5.65 4.13
N SER A 155 -8.58 6.69 3.48
CA SER A 155 -9.30 7.49 2.48
C SER A 155 -8.47 7.54 1.19
N LEU A 156 -9.14 7.57 0.05
CA LEU A 156 -8.51 7.69 -1.27
C LEU A 156 -8.64 9.13 -1.78
N TYR A 157 -7.54 9.68 -2.28
CA TYR A 157 -7.44 11.05 -2.76
C TYR A 157 -7.02 11.09 -4.23
N ASP A 158 -7.75 11.83 -5.05
CA ASP A 158 -7.45 12.01 -6.46
C ASP A 158 -6.64 13.29 -6.71
N PHE A 159 -5.47 13.14 -7.32
CA PHE A 159 -4.64 14.27 -7.72
C PHE A 159 -5.18 15.05 -8.91
N LYS A 160 -6.06 14.44 -9.69
CA LYS A 160 -6.58 14.99 -10.94
C LYS A 160 -7.78 15.91 -10.70
N GLN A 161 -8.20 16.09 -9.46
CA GLN A 161 -9.37 16.86 -9.08
C GLN A 161 -9.13 17.73 -7.84
N LYS A 162 -9.79 18.88 -7.81
CA LYS A 162 -9.92 19.74 -6.63
C LYS A 162 -10.90 19.11 -5.63
N PRO A 163 -10.94 19.59 -4.38
CA PRO A 163 -11.87 19.05 -3.37
C PRO A 163 -13.35 19.12 -3.76
N ASN A 164 -13.71 20.01 -4.68
CA ASN A 164 -15.06 20.16 -5.22
C ASN A 164 -15.31 19.37 -6.52
N GLY A 165 -14.45 18.41 -6.87
CA GLY A 165 -14.56 17.57 -8.07
C GLY A 165 -14.20 18.27 -9.39
N LYS A 166 -13.79 19.55 -9.35
CA LYS A 166 -13.33 20.22 -10.57
C LYS A 166 -11.99 19.66 -11.02
N PRO A 167 -11.80 19.38 -12.32
CA PRO A 167 -10.55 18.81 -12.82
C PRO A 167 -9.36 19.76 -12.60
N ILE A 168 -8.20 19.15 -12.39
CA ILE A 168 -6.87 19.77 -12.35
C ILE A 168 -6.08 19.15 -13.50
N ALA A 169 -5.29 19.96 -14.20
CA ALA A 169 -4.37 19.44 -15.21
C ALA A 169 -3.45 18.37 -14.58
N TYR A 170 -3.40 17.21 -15.23
CA TYR A 170 -2.59 16.08 -14.84
C TYR A 170 -2.24 15.29 -16.10
N ASP A 171 -0.95 15.16 -16.37
CA ASP A 171 -0.46 14.37 -17.50
C ASP A 171 -0.16 12.94 -17.03
N LEU A 172 -1.00 11.99 -17.46
CA LEU A 172 -0.85 10.57 -17.14
C LEU A 172 0.45 9.97 -17.67
N GLY A 173 1.01 10.54 -18.75
CA GLY A 173 2.25 10.05 -19.36
C GLY A 173 3.52 10.58 -18.68
N ASN A 174 3.39 11.58 -17.81
CA ASN A 174 4.53 12.19 -17.14
C ASN A 174 4.64 11.70 -15.68
N PRO A 175 5.57 10.79 -15.36
CA PRO A 175 5.73 10.28 -14.01
C PRO A 175 6.09 11.38 -12.98
N ASN A 176 6.70 12.49 -13.43
CA ASN A 176 7.08 13.59 -12.54
C ASN A 176 5.86 14.28 -11.91
N GLU A 177 4.73 14.38 -12.62
CA GLU A 177 3.49 14.95 -12.05
C GLU A 177 3.07 14.17 -10.79
N TYR A 178 3.07 12.84 -10.89
CA TYR A 178 2.77 11.97 -9.76
C TYR A 178 3.80 12.13 -8.63
N ILE A 179 5.08 12.00 -8.97
CA ILE A 179 6.21 12.07 -8.03
C ILE A 179 6.15 13.37 -7.22
N GLU A 180 5.98 14.52 -7.86
CA GLU A 180 5.92 15.80 -7.17
C GLU A 180 4.76 15.89 -6.18
N ARG A 181 3.60 15.31 -6.54
CA ARG A 181 2.40 15.33 -5.70
C ARG A 181 2.56 14.44 -4.48
N VAL A 182 3.04 13.22 -4.64
CA VAL A 182 3.32 12.34 -3.49
C VAL A 182 4.45 12.89 -2.62
N LEU A 183 5.49 13.51 -3.19
CA LEU A 183 6.56 14.15 -2.43
C LEU A 183 6.05 15.33 -1.59
N ARG A 184 5.11 16.13 -2.11
CA ARG A 184 4.46 17.18 -1.31
C ARG A 184 3.72 16.59 -0.11
N LEU A 185 3.00 15.49 -0.30
CA LEU A 185 2.34 14.78 0.80
C LEU A 185 3.34 14.23 1.81
N GLN A 186 4.41 13.54 1.37
CA GLN A 186 5.47 13.04 2.25
C GLN A 186 6.11 14.15 3.08
N ARG A 187 6.48 15.28 2.46
CA ARG A 187 7.09 16.45 3.15
C ARG A 187 6.15 17.04 4.20
N SER A 188 4.85 17.02 3.93
CA SER A 188 3.82 17.43 4.90
C SER A 188 3.48 16.36 5.94
N ARG A 189 4.12 15.18 5.86
CA ARG A 189 3.80 13.98 6.66
C ARG A 189 2.31 13.63 6.59
N TYR A 190 1.74 13.73 5.39
CA TYR A 190 0.33 13.49 5.10
C TYR A 190 -0.63 14.27 6.02
N SER A 191 -0.31 15.53 6.30
CA SER A 191 -1.20 16.38 7.09
C SER A 191 -2.59 16.51 6.44
N ASP A 192 -3.63 16.60 7.26
CA ASP A 192 -5.02 16.78 6.79
C ASP A 192 -5.14 17.99 5.85
N ALA A 193 -4.39 19.06 6.11
CA ALA A 193 -4.39 20.27 5.28
C ALA A 193 -3.77 20.05 3.89
N ALA A 194 -2.86 19.09 3.74
CA ALA A 194 -2.30 18.72 2.44
C ALA A 194 -3.24 17.77 1.68
N LEU A 195 -3.81 16.79 2.37
CA LEU A 195 -4.75 15.82 1.79
C LEU A 195 -6.04 16.49 1.31
N ARG A 196 -6.62 17.40 2.09
CA ARG A 196 -7.84 18.16 1.76
C ARG A 196 -7.72 19.11 0.56
N ARG A 197 -6.56 19.18 -0.09
CA ARG A 197 -6.38 19.90 -1.37
C ARG A 197 -6.82 19.08 -2.57
N HIS A 198 -7.07 17.79 -2.37
CA HIS A 198 -7.45 16.83 -3.38
C HIS A 198 -8.91 16.42 -3.22
N PHE A 199 -9.50 15.89 -4.28
CA PHE A 199 -10.81 15.24 -4.17
C PHE A 199 -10.67 13.96 -3.35
N GLU A 200 -11.52 13.78 -2.35
CA GLU A 200 -11.57 12.58 -1.51
C GLU A 200 -12.71 11.67 -1.99
N ALA A 201 -12.44 10.36 -2.07
CA ALA A 201 -13.45 9.37 -2.42
C ALA A 201 -14.58 9.32 -1.36
N PRO A 202 -15.81 8.94 -1.73
CA PRO A 202 -16.96 8.99 -0.83
C PRO A 202 -16.84 8.09 0.41
N ASN A 203 -16.24 6.91 0.24
CA ASN A 203 -16.17 5.91 1.30
C ASN A 203 -14.76 5.84 1.89
N SER A 204 -14.67 5.59 3.20
CA SER A 204 -13.44 5.17 3.85
C SER A 204 -13.42 3.65 4.00
N LEU A 205 -12.21 3.06 3.98
CA LEU A 205 -11.99 1.65 4.24
C LEU A 205 -11.11 1.46 5.48
N TYR A 206 -11.19 0.30 6.13
CA TYR A 206 -10.44 -0.03 7.33
C TYR A 206 -9.50 -1.20 7.03
N LEU A 207 -8.20 -0.93 7.04
CA LEU A 207 -7.16 -1.87 6.64
C LEU A 207 -6.57 -2.57 7.86
N THR A 208 -6.80 -3.87 7.99
CA THR A 208 -6.20 -4.68 9.06
C THR A 208 -4.83 -5.21 8.68
N HIS A 209 -4.59 -5.48 7.40
CA HIS A 209 -3.32 -5.93 6.86
C HIS A 209 -3.21 -5.49 5.39
N LEU A 210 -2.00 -5.44 4.83
CA LEU A 210 -1.80 -5.07 3.42
C LEU A 210 -1.17 -6.23 2.63
N ALA A 211 -2.01 -6.93 1.87
CA ALA A 211 -1.61 -7.95 0.91
C ALA A 211 -2.58 -7.96 -0.28
N ILE A 212 -2.27 -7.17 -1.29
CA ILE A 212 -3.03 -7.03 -2.53
C ILE A 212 -2.25 -7.76 -3.63
N PRO A 213 -2.73 -8.90 -4.14
CA PRO A 213 -2.10 -9.58 -5.26
C PRO A 213 -2.19 -8.72 -6.51
N PHE A 214 -1.37 -9.04 -7.51
CA PHE A 214 -1.37 -8.33 -8.79
C PHE A 214 -2.75 -8.42 -9.44
N SER A 215 -3.41 -7.27 -9.62
CA SER A 215 -4.80 -7.18 -10.09
C SER A 215 -5.01 -5.90 -10.90
N LEU A 216 -6.12 -5.79 -11.63
CA LEU A 216 -6.38 -4.62 -12.48
C LEU A 216 -6.56 -3.35 -11.62
N ALA A 217 -5.84 -2.28 -11.99
CA ALA A 217 -5.92 -1.00 -11.30
C ALA A 217 -7.32 -0.37 -11.34
N ALA A 218 -8.12 -0.75 -12.34
CA ALA A 218 -9.51 -0.35 -12.52
C ALA A 218 -10.39 -0.58 -11.28
N GLU A 219 -10.08 -1.60 -10.49
CA GLU A 219 -10.90 -1.98 -9.32
C GLU A 219 -10.60 -1.11 -8.08
N GLY A 220 -9.41 -0.52 -7.99
CA GLY A 220 -8.94 0.22 -6.82
C GLY A 220 -9.91 1.31 -6.35
N PRO A 221 -10.25 2.30 -7.21
CA PRO A 221 -11.23 3.34 -6.88
C PRO A 221 -12.63 2.79 -6.57
N GLY A 222 -13.00 1.64 -7.15
CA GLY A 222 -14.30 1.00 -6.94
C GLY A 222 -14.54 0.63 -5.47
N TYR A 223 -13.51 0.12 -4.78
CA TYR A 223 -13.61 -0.23 -3.35
C TYR A 223 -13.93 0.98 -2.45
N PHE A 224 -13.51 2.18 -2.85
CA PHE A 224 -13.81 3.43 -2.14
C PHE A 224 -15.12 4.09 -2.60
N GLY A 225 -15.95 3.40 -3.39
CA GLY A 225 -17.19 3.94 -3.94
C GLY A 225 -16.96 5.01 -5.01
N ALA A 226 -15.80 5.00 -5.67
CA ALA A 226 -15.36 6.04 -6.60
C ALA A 226 -15.09 5.52 -8.02
N LYS A 227 -15.68 4.38 -8.41
CA LYS A 227 -15.51 3.77 -9.75
C LYS A 227 -15.73 4.76 -10.90
N ASP A 228 -16.78 5.56 -10.80
CA ASP A 228 -17.16 6.54 -11.85
C ASP A 228 -16.64 7.97 -11.55
N LEU A 229 -15.97 8.15 -10.41
CA LEU A 229 -15.52 9.46 -9.93
C LEU A 229 -14.01 9.64 -10.08
N ILE A 230 -13.24 8.56 -9.96
CA ILE A 230 -11.78 8.60 -9.94
C ILE A 230 -11.27 7.57 -10.94
N GLN A 231 -10.56 8.06 -11.97
CA GLN A 231 -9.88 7.17 -12.93
C GLN A 231 -8.78 6.37 -12.22
N PRO A 232 -8.47 5.14 -12.69
CA PRO A 232 -7.56 4.21 -12.03
C PRO A 232 -6.07 4.55 -12.24
N SER A 233 -5.71 5.80 -11.96
CA SER A 233 -4.35 6.35 -12.09
C SER A 233 -4.28 7.72 -11.42
N GLY A 234 -3.12 8.12 -10.90
CA GLY A 234 -2.92 9.45 -10.31
C GLY A 234 -3.73 9.66 -9.04
N TRP A 235 -3.82 8.65 -8.19
CA TRP A 235 -4.47 8.72 -6.88
C TRP A 235 -3.56 8.18 -5.78
N VAL A 236 -3.86 8.53 -4.53
CA VAL A 236 -3.19 8.00 -3.34
C VAL A 236 -4.23 7.60 -2.30
N ALA A 237 -4.16 6.39 -1.77
CA ALA A 237 -4.88 5.97 -0.58
C ALA A 237 -3.99 6.18 0.65
N HIS A 238 -4.50 6.84 1.68
CA HIS A 238 -3.78 7.08 2.93
C HIS A 238 -4.55 6.47 4.09
N TYR A 239 -3.92 5.48 4.73
CA TYR A 239 -4.39 4.78 5.91
C TYR A 239 -3.68 5.31 7.15
N ARG A 240 -4.42 5.55 8.22
CA ARG A 240 -3.87 6.03 9.48
C ARG A 240 -4.59 5.41 10.67
N GLY A 241 -3.84 5.12 11.72
CA GLY A 241 -4.39 4.71 13.01
C GLY A 241 -3.34 4.70 14.10
N ARG A 242 -3.81 4.68 15.35
CA ARG A 242 -2.96 4.41 16.52
C ARG A 242 -3.09 2.95 16.90
N VAL A 243 -1.96 2.30 17.10
CA VAL A 243 -1.89 0.88 17.43
C VAL A 243 -1.04 0.66 18.66
N LYS A 244 -1.33 -0.40 19.42
CA LYS A 244 -0.53 -0.86 20.54
C LYS A 244 0.47 -1.90 20.08
N VAL A 245 1.71 -1.73 20.49
CA VAL A 245 2.79 -2.68 20.22
C VAL A 245 2.56 -3.98 21.01
N PRO A 246 2.52 -5.15 20.37
CA PRO A 246 2.18 -6.41 21.04
C PRO A 246 3.26 -6.95 21.96
N LYS A 247 4.54 -6.65 21.67
CA LYS A 247 5.69 -7.19 22.40
C LYS A 247 6.87 -6.24 22.27
N THR A 248 7.71 -6.20 23.29
CA THR A 248 8.96 -5.43 23.25
C THR A 248 9.95 -6.08 22.28
N GLY A 249 10.50 -5.29 21.36
CA GLY A 249 11.41 -5.78 20.32
C GLY A 249 11.97 -4.69 19.42
N GLU A 250 12.83 -5.09 18.49
CA GLU A 250 13.29 -4.24 17.39
C GLU A 250 12.62 -4.71 16.10
N TYR A 251 11.79 -3.85 15.51
CA TYR A 251 10.92 -4.18 14.38
C TYR A 251 11.32 -3.36 13.15
N ARG A 252 11.10 -3.90 11.95
CA ARG A 252 11.11 -3.13 10.70
C ARG A 252 9.99 -3.58 9.77
N PHE A 253 9.62 -2.71 8.86
CA PHE A 253 8.73 -3.05 7.75
C PHE A 253 9.53 -3.52 6.55
N SER A 254 8.98 -4.44 5.78
CA SER A 254 9.50 -4.78 4.44
C SER A 254 8.36 -4.94 3.48
N GLY A 255 8.47 -4.41 2.26
CA GLY A 255 7.36 -4.42 1.34
C GLY A 255 7.67 -3.82 0.00
N LEU A 256 6.65 -3.81 -0.84
CA LEU A 256 6.65 -3.22 -2.16
C LEU A 256 5.21 -2.86 -2.57
N GLY A 257 5.05 -1.76 -3.29
CA GLY A 257 3.81 -1.32 -3.89
C GLY A 257 4.01 -0.98 -5.37
N ASP A 258 3.03 -1.35 -6.17
CA ASP A 258 2.85 -0.91 -7.55
C ASP A 258 1.79 0.21 -7.57
N ASP A 259 2.17 1.49 -7.72
CA ASP A 259 3.54 2.00 -7.83
C ASP A 259 4.14 2.54 -6.53
N TYR A 260 3.30 2.93 -5.59
CA TYR A 260 3.74 3.75 -4.47
C TYR A 260 3.36 3.14 -3.12
N LEU A 261 4.34 2.86 -2.27
CA LEU A 261 4.11 2.43 -0.89
C LEU A 261 5.07 3.17 0.04
N VAL A 262 4.51 3.89 1.01
CA VAL A 262 5.26 4.57 2.06
C VAL A 262 4.66 4.29 3.42
N VAL A 263 5.50 3.96 4.39
CA VAL A 263 5.10 3.74 5.78
C VAL A 263 5.75 4.78 6.68
N LEU A 264 4.95 5.46 7.50
CA LEU A 264 5.42 6.32 8.57
C LEU A 264 5.05 5.72 9.93
N VAL A 265 5.97 5.82 10.88
CA VAL A 265 5.72 5.54 12.30
C VAL A 265 6.09 6.78 13.11
N ASP A 266 5.14 7.27 13.91
CA ASP A 266 5.25 8.52 14.67
C ASP A 266 5.74 9.68 13.80
N GLY A 267 5.16 9.76 12.59
CA GLY A 267 5.46 10.78 11.58
C GLY A 267 6.82 10.64 10.88
N LYS A 268 7.66 9.67 11.22
CA LYS A 268 8.94 9.43 10.53
C LYS A 268 8.77 8.39 9.43
N VAL A 269 9.32 8.63 8.25
CA VAL A 269 9.35 7.63 7.16
C VAL A 269 10.20 6.44 7.60
N ARG A 270 9.63 5.23 7.49
CA ARG A 270 10.26 3.96 7.89
C ARG A 270 10.41 2.96 6.75
N LEU A 271 9.66 3.15 5.68
CA LEU A 271 9.75 2.36 4.45
C LEU A 271 9.30 3.24 3.29
N VAL A 272 10.06 3.22 2.20
CA VAL A 272 9.61 3.63 0.86
C VAL A 272 9.84 2.45 -0.07
N GLY A 273 8.77 1.73 -0.41
CA GLY A 273 8.81 0.50 -1.21
C GLY A 273 8.02 0.69 -2.50
N SER A 274 8.46 1.56 -3.38
CA SER A 274 7.80 1.90 -4.64
C SER A 274 8.37 1.15 -5.84
N TRP A 275 7.64 1.21 -6.96
CA TRP A 275 8.09 0.72 -8.25
C TRP A 275 9.42 1.36 -8.67
N SER A 276 10.22 0.60 -9.40
CA SER A 276 11.64 0.89 -9.62
C SER A 276 11.91 2.19 -10.39
N ASP A 277 10.97 2.64 -11.21
CA ASP A 277 11.07 3.87 -11.99
C ASP A 277 10.89 5.14 -11.13
N ILE A 278 10.02 5.11 -10.11
CA ILE A 278 9.78 6.24 -9.22
C ILE A 278 10.56 6.14 -7.90
N GLN A 279 11.02 4.95 -7.51
CA GLN A 279 11.69 4.68 -6.23
C GLN A 279 12.82 5.67 -5.89
N PRO A 280 13.78 6.00 -6.79
CA PRO A 280 14.86 6.91 -6.45
C PRO A 280 14.37 8.32 -6.10
N ALA A 281 13.33 8.80 -6.80
CA ALA A 281 12.78 10.12 -6.60
C ALA A 281 11.92 10.20 -5.33
N VAL A 282 11.06 9.20 -5.10
CA VAL A 282 10.15 9.18 -3.96
C VAL A 282 10.81 8.79 -2.64
N ALA A 283 12.00 8.17 -2.68
CA ALA A 283 12.80 7.91 -1.49
C ALA A 283 13.17 9.22 -0.78
N ASN A 284 13.33 10.33 -1.51
CA ASN A 284 13.47 11.67 -0.94
C ASN A 284 14.53 11.78 0.18
N GLY A 285 15.70 11.15 -0.03
CA GLY A 285 16.80 11.13 0.93
C GLY A 285 16.66 10.08 2.05
N TRP A 286 15.58 9.29 2.06
CA TRP A 286 15.51 8.05 2.84
C TRP A 286 16.32 6.95 2.15
N THR A 287 17.09 6.20 2.93
CA THR A 287 17.93 5.12 2.42
C THR A 287 17.42 3.79 2.99
N PRO A 288 17.14 2.80 2.14
CA PRO A 288 16.72 1.49 2.60
C PRO A 288 17.83 0.76 3.36
N THR A 289 17.45 -0.21 4.19
CA THR A 289 18.41 -1.05 4.92
C THR A 289 18.67 -2.37 4.18
N GLU A 290 19.79 -3.02 4.49
CA GLU A 290 20.06 -4.39 4.03
C GLU A 290 19.01 -5.35 4.60
N PRO A 291 18.49 -6.34 3.82
CA PRO A 291 18.99 -6.79 2.52
C PRO A 291 18.14 -6.32 1.32
N THR A 292 17.80 -5.03 1.24
CA THR A 292 17.05 -4.46 0.09
C THR A 292 17.68 -4.85 -1.24
N GLY A 293 16.84 -5.27 -2.19
CA GLY A 293 17.31 -5.72 -3.51
C GLY A 293 17.70 -7.20 -3.57
N LYS A 294 17.94 -7.86 -2.44
CA LYS A 294 18.36 -9.27 -2.41
C LYS A 294 17.21 -10.24 -2.74
N HIS A 295 16.06 -10.03 -2.10
CA HIS A 295 14.93 -10.96 -2.16
C HIS A 295 13.90 -10.54 -3.20
N ALA A 296 13.41 -11.50 -3.99
CA ALA A 296 12.31 -11.27 -4.93
C ALA A 296 11.01 -10.95 -4.17
N SER A 297 10.21 -10.04 -4.73
CA SER A 297 8.83 -9.81 -4.32
C SER A 297 7.89 -10.74 -5.10
N PRO A 298 6.59 -10.82 -4.76
CA PRO A 298 5.62 -11.53 -5.61
C PRO A 298 5.20 -10.75 -6.86
N PHE A 299 5.73 -9.54 -7.08
CA PHE A 299 5.36 -8.66 -8.19
C PHE A 299 6.47 -8.66 -9.26
N HIS A 300 6.44 -9.67 -10.13
CA HIS A 300 7.39 -9.86 -11.23
C HIS A 300 8.87 -9.74 -10.77
N ASN A 301 9.73 -9.07 -11.56
CA ASN A 301 11.17 -8.97 -11.32
C ASN A 301 11.57 -7.89 -10.30
N VAL A 302 10.61 -7.34 -9.55
CA VAL A 302 10.90 -6.29 -8.57
C VAL A 302 11.28 -6.92 -7.24
N ARG A 303 12.27 -6.32 -6.59
CA ARG A 303 12.87 -6.81 -5.35
C ARG A 303 12.24 -6.13 -4.15
N LEU A 304 12.19 -6.82 -3.01
CA LEU A 304 11.70 -6.28 -1.75
C LEU A 304 12.59 -5.15 -1.25
N VAL A 305 11.95 -4.16 -0.63
CA VAL A 305 12.61 -3.09 0.12
C VAL A 305 12.47 -3.35 1.62
N TYR A 306 13.53 -3.07 2.37
CA TYR A 306 13.60 -3.23 3.82
C TYR A 306 13.76 -1.86 4.50
N GLY A 307 12.89 -1.64 5.48
CA GLY A 307 12.75 -0.41 6.22
C GLY A 307 13.80 -0.21 7.30
N ASP A 308 13.67 0.90 8.03
CA ASP A 308 14.46 1.16 9.24
C ASP A 308 14.12 0.17 10.36
N TRP A 309 15.11 -0.19 11.16
CA TRP A 309 14.90 -0.83 12.46
C TRP A 309 14.41 0.19 13.50
N ILE A 310 13.37 -0.20 14.25
CA ILE A 310 12.71 0.63 15.25
C ILE A 310 12.57 -0.17 16.55
N LYS A 311 13.07 0.38 17.64
CA LYS A 311 12.89 -0.21 18.98
C LYS A 311 11.52 0.19 19.51
N LEU A 312 10.69 -0.79 19.82
CA LEU A 312 9.34 -0.62 20.32
C LEU A 312 9.18 -1.37 21.63
N ARG A 313 8.37 -0.83 22.55
CA ARG A 313 8.05 -1.46 23.83
C ARG A 313 6.63 -1.98 23.83
N GLU A 314 6.41 -3.13 24.45
CA GLU A 314 5.08 -3.69 24.66
C GLU A 314 4.14 -2.66 25.29
N GLY A 315 2.91 -2.59 24.78
CA GLY A 315 1.89 -1.64 25.22
C GLY A 315 2.13 -0.18 24.80
N GLN A 316 3.27 0.14 24.19
CA GLN A 316 3.51 1.47 23.60
C GLN A 316 2.46 1.74 22.51
N GLU A 317 1.80 2.90 22.59
CA GLU A 317 0.95 3.40 21.51
C GLU A 317 1.82 4.12 20.48
N ILE A 318 1.68 3.76 19.20
CA ILE A 318 2.37 4.41 18.07
C ILE A 318 1.35 4.84 17.00
N ASP A 319 1.62 5.94 16.31
CA ASP A 319 0.88 6.36 15.11
C ASP A 319 1.49 5.66 13.89
N VAL A 320 0.68 4.89 13.17
CA VAL A 320 1.07 4.21 11.92
C VAL A 320 0.29 4.84 10.77
N GLN A 321 1.02 5.22 9.73
CA GLN A 321 0.45 5.69 8.47
C GLN A 321 1.01 4.90 7.30
N ILE A 322 0.13 4.50 6.40
CA ILE A 322 0.47 3.75 5.18
C ILE A 322 -0.13 4.52 4.01
N ALA A 323 0.70 4.91 3.05
CA ALA A 323 0.24 5.54 1.82
C ALA A 323 0.50 4.61 0.64
N LEU A 324 -0.54 4.34 -0.13
CA LEU A 324 -0.54 3.53 -1.35
C LEU A 324 -0.90 4.42 -2.52
N GLY A 325 -0.40 4.16 -3.72
CA GLY A 325 -0.93 4.88 -4.88
C GLY A 325 -0.41 4.36 -6.20
N GLU A 326 -1.09 4.80 -7.25
CA GLU A 326 -1.11 4.15 -8.55
C GLU A 326 -0.93 5.16 -9.69
N ARG A 327 -0.13 4.78 -10.69
CA ARG A 327 0.11 5.45 -11.98
C ARG A 327 0.78 4.49 -12.98
N PRO A 328 0.74 4.72 -14.29
CA PRO A 328 -0.26 5.48 -15.00
C PRO A 328 -1.60 4.72 -15.07
N GLY A 329 -1.77 3.61 -14.36
CA GLY A 329 -2.85 2.64 -14.50
C GLY A 329 -2.32 1.30 -15.02
N GLY A 330 -3.21 0.32 -15.16
CA GLY A 330 -2.87 -1.02 -15.64
C GLY A 330 -3.11 -2.05 -14.55
N TYR A 331 -2.05 -2.42 -13.83
CA TYR A 331 -2.11 -3.37 -12.73
C TYR A 331 -1.58 -2.74 -11.45
N VAL A 332 -2.14 -3.16 -10.31
CA VAL A 332 -1.66 -2.78 -8.98
C VAL A 332 -1.33 -4.02 -8.18
N GLY A 333 -0.42 -3.88 -7.23
CA GLY A 333 -0.12 -4.89 -6.22
C GLY A 333 0.56 -4.25 -5.03
N TYR A 334 0.21 -4.66 -3.81
CA TYR A 334 0.78 -4.09 -2.60
C TYR A 334 1.05 -5.16 -1.57
N LEU A 335 2.17 -5.03 -0.88
CA LEU A 335 2.55 -5.98 0.13
C LEU A 335 3.33 -5.31 1.25
N LEU A 336 2.92 -5.57 2.49
CA LEU A 336 3.61 -5.08 3.67
C LEU A 336 3.79 -6.17 4.73
N HIS A 337 5.05 -6.50 4.98
CA HIS A 337 5.49 -7.36 6.07
C HIS A 337 5.95 -6.55 7.28
N ILE A 338 6.05 -7.26 8.39
CA ILE A 338 6.73 -6.82 9.61
C ILE A 338 7.77 -7.88 10.01
N GLU A 339 8.96 -7.44 10.38
CA GLU A 339 10.05 -8.32 10.82
C GLU A 339 10.49 -7.92 12.22
N GLU A 340 10.55 -8.89 13.15
CA GLU A 340 11.14 -8.75 14.47
C GLU A 340 12.57 -9.29 14.44
N LYS A 341 13.55 -8.47 14.79
CA LYS A 341 14.96 -8.81 14.66
C LYS A 341 15.41 -10.04 15.47
N SER A 342 14.75 -10.29 16.60
CA SER A 342 15.03 -11.42 17.49
C SER A 342 14.25 -12.68 17.15
N ALA A 343 13.27 -12.60 16.24
CA ALA A 343 12.48 -13.76 15.84
C ALA A 343 13.27 -14.63 14.85
N SER A 344 13.00 -15.94 14.89
CA SER A 344 13.56 -16.90 13.95
C SER A 344 12.51 -17.24 12.90
N TYR A 345 12.76 -16.83 11.66
CA TYR A 345 11.88 -17.11 10.53
C TYR A 345 12.38 -18.31 9.73
N ARG A 346 11.45 -19.10 9.19
CA ARG A 346 11.79 -20.08 8.15
C ARG A 346 12.21 -19.34 6.89
N ASN A 347 13.05 -19.97 6.08
CA ASN A 347 13.40 -19.44 4.76
C ASN A 347 12.66 -20.22 3.68
N ASP A 348 12.29 -19.53 2.60
CA ASP A 348 11.81 -20.18 1.38
C ASP A 348 12.96 -20.84 0.60
N ALA A 349 12.61 -21.53 -0.49
CA ALA A 349 13.58 -22.23 -1.34
C ALA A 349 14.69 -21.33 -1.92
N ASN A 350 14.47 -20.01 -1.97
CA ASN A 350 15.43 -19.03 -2.48
C ASN A 350 16.21 -18.33 -1.35
N GLY A 351 16.05 -18.77 -0.10
CA GLY A 351 16.73 -18.22 1.06
C GLY A 351 16.16 -16.89 1.56
N ARG A 352 14.97 -16.47 1.08
CA ARG A 352 14.29 -15.30 1.63
C ARG A 352 13.61 -15.71 2.95
N PRO A 353 13.72 -14.89 4.01
CA PRO A 353 12.94 -15.12 5.23
C PRO A 353 11.45 -14.99 4.93
N ILE A 354 10.68 -15.99 5.34
CA ILE A 354 9.22 -16.00 5.26
C ILE A 354 8.73 -15.09 6.39
N LEU A 355 8.34 -13.87 6.04
CA LEU A 355 7.93 -12.84 7.00
C LEU A 355 6.41 -12.80 7.17
N PRO A 356 5.92 -12.46 8.37
CA PRO A 356 4.49 -12.23 8.58
C PRO A 356 4.06 -10.89 8.00
N LEU A 357 2.77 -10.79 7.64
CA LEU A 357 2.17 -9.52 7.26
C LEU A 357 2.10 -8.57 8.46
N PHE A 358 2.27 -7.27 8.22
CA PHE A 358 1.89 -6.29 9.24
C PHE A 358 0.36 -6.35 9.42
N THR A 359 -0.09 -6.63 10.64
CA THR A 359 -1.51 -6.73 10.95
C THR A 359 -1.92 -5.98 12.21
N THR A 360 -3.13 -5.46 12.23
CA THR A 360 -3.77 -4.82 13.39
C THR A 360 -4.92 -5.63 13.98
N ALA A 361 -5.29 -6.74 13.33
CA ALA A 361 -6.30 -7.67 13.80
C ALA A 361 -5.92 -9.13 13.48
N PRO A 362 -6.49 -10.12 14.19
CA PRO A 362 -6.32 -11.52 13.81
C PRO A 362 -6.88 -11.81 12.42
N PHE A 363 -6.22 -12.73 11.70
CA PHE A 363 -6.71 -13.23 10.42
C PHE A 363 -7.82 -14.28 10.64
N ALA A 364 -8.93 -14.13 9.93
CA ALA A 364 -9.90 -15.20 9.76
C ALA A 364 -9.29 -16.36 8.93
N PRO A 365 -9.60 -17.62 9.21
CA PRO A 365 -9.07 -18.76 8.45
C PRO A 365 -9.27 -18.65 6.94
N GLU A 366 -10.44 -18.16 6.52
CA GLU A 366 -10.82 -17.99 5.11
C GLU A 366 -9.92 -16.95 4.42
N GLU A 367 -9.54 -15.90 5.15
CA GLU A 367 -8.65 -14.86 4.63
C GLU A 367 -7.22 -15.39 4.46
N ARG A 368 -6.74 -16.23 5.38
CA ARG A 368 -5.43 -16.89 5.23
C ARG A 368 -5.39 -17.79 4.01
N GLU A 369 -6.46 -18.57 3.79
CA GLU A 369 -6.59 -19.42 2.61
C GLU A 369 -6.65 -18.60 1.32
N ARG A 370 -7.46 -17.53 1.31
CA ARG A 370 -7.58 -16.61 0.17
C ARG A 370 -6.23 -16.02 -0.21
N LEU A 371 -5.47 -15.51 0.77
CA LEU A 371 -4.15 -14.91 0.54
C LEU A 371 -3.12 -15.94 0.08
N THR A 372 -3.10 -17.11 0.71
CA THR A 372 -2.19 -18.20 0.32
C THR A 372 -2.44 -18.62 -1.14
N LYS A 373 -3.70 -18.73 -1.54
CA LYS A 373 -4.07 -19.04 -2.93
C LYS A 373 -3.72 -17.90 -3.89
N ALA A 374 -3.98 -16.65 -3.49
CA ALA A 374 -3.79 -15.48 -4.34
C ALA A 374 -2.31 -15.16 -4.62
N PHE A 375 -1.42 -15.43 -3.66
CA PHE A 375 0.01 -15.19 -3.78
C PHE A 375 0.80 -16.41 -4.27
N GLY A 376 0.13 -17.55 -4.50
CA GLY A 376 0.70 -18.72 -5.16
C GLY A 376 1.88 -19.30 -4.39
N SER A 377 3.07 -19.27 -4.99
CA SER A 377 4.30 -19.78 -4.37
C SER A 377 4.93 -18.81 -3.36
N TYR A 378 4.42 -17.59 -3.22
CA TYR A 378 4.94 -16.64 -2.26
C TYR A 378 4.36 -16.92 -0.86
N GLU A 379 5.21 -17.46 0.01
CA GLU A 379 4.83 -17.86 1.38
C GLU A 379 4.86 -16.68 2.37
N PHE A 380 3.91 -16.74 3.31
CA PHE A 380 3.80 -15.88 4.49
C PHE A 380 3.97 -16.68 5.78
N GLU A 381 4.45 -16.02 6.83
CA GLU A 381 4.49 -16.60 8.19
C GLU A 381 3.12 -16.38 8.84
N TRP A 382 2.47 -17.48 9.24
CA TRP A 382 1.10 -17.49 9.78
C TRP A 382 1.03 -17.85 11.27
N ASP A 383 2.12 -18.39 11.83
CA ASP A 383 2.17 -18.86 13.20
C ASP A 383 2.72 -17.79 14.14
N GLN A 384 3.78 -17.09 13.72
CA GLN A 384 4.46 -16.05 14.51
C GLN A 384 4.12 -14.64 14.02
N VAL A 385 2.83 -14.27 14.07
CA VAL A 385 2.35 -12.96 13.60
C VAL A 385 2.18 -11.98 14.76
N PRO A 386 2.97 -10.89 14.84
CA PRO A 386 2.73 -9.82 15.82
C PRO A 386 1.49 -9.00 15.42
N ILE A 387 0.50 -8.91 16.32
CA ILE A 387 -0.76 -8.18 16.08
C ILE A 387 -0.74 -6.82 16.78
N PHE A 388 -0.74 -5.75 16.01
CA PHE A 388 -0.71 -4.37 16.50
C PHE A 388 -2.13 -3.84 16.70
N PHE A 389 -2.78 -4.20 17.81
CA PHE A 389 -4.18 -3.87 18.06
C PHE A 389 -4.45 -2.37 17.97
N GLN A 390 -5.42 -2.00 17.13
CA GLN A 390 -5.95 -0.64 17.08
C GLN A 390 -6.77 -0.32 18.33
N ARG A 391 -6.70 0.93 18.77
CA ARG A 391 -7.50 1.43 19.89
C ARG A 391 -8.89 1.89 19.46
#